data_AF-A0A2G2FZ26-F1
#
_entry.id   AF-A0A2G2FZ26-F1
#
_cell.length_a   1.000
_cell.length_b   1.000
_cell.length_c   1.000
_cell.angle_alpha   90.00
_cell.angle_beta   90.00
_cell.angle_gamma   90.00
#
_symmetry.space_group_name_H-M   'P 1'
#
loop_
_entity.id
_entity.type
_entity.pdbx_description
1 polymer ?
#
loop_
_entity_poly.entity_id
_entity_poly.type
_entity_poly.pdbx_seq_one_letter_code
_entity_poly.pdbx_strand_id
1 'polypeptide(L)'
;MNFQTELEITNKSATTSPKAIDTNIEVKQSQSAINAINYTKEKNEHLTTLSTYANSLHGKDKDELLEQIEKNTFIFEREDAKKFVANNWLEIEHNEVLNALDDLGVSIWLNTDGDYSCRMSKDGEINKMPASKLKKVLASKLKKVITISEDADANIKAYDLLLSSGDTFNPQCKQEFFEEKGEIHRNTFRPTSYMELDISKMASETKAINRLIDHLVKGNKNYEKWLINWLAYFFQGLVKSPVALFLKGQQGAGKGVLYDDIIVPLFGKNQCIQVNDKTMKGDFLGGIVEGRLVMNLDEISSGIQNNKEFKNQLKALISNRAGTFQKKFQNTEKETPLFAMILITSNEPKALEVEHKDRRLTIFETGGNIAHEDFLEYGSYKALIKAVTAELEDFALMLLQYPVDVKMATTAMNTPEKEALVGVSSNRFKSFSNAVKGRNIEFFTDLQDDLAYAPYYAELEECYRKNRLSRKLLKRVFGKLYGEITTNALMEQLRAIDPIFFNEELNSAKTSGGDFLFKLDSECNDSYLSSNTTLPIAVNNTIEVPTFENIVKPIHPSLVSL
;
A
#
# COMPACT_ATOMS: atom_id res chain seq x y z
N MET A 1 -21.01 -9.74 -55.79
CA MET A 1 -20.88 -8.94 -57.03
C MET A 1 -21.09 -7.48 -56.67
N ASN A 2 -20.19 -6.65 -57.18
CA ASN A 2 -19.93 -5.25 -56.83
C ASN A 2 -21.01 -4.22 -57.22
N PHE A 3 -20.73 -2.98 -56.77
CA PHE A 3 -21.11 -1.64 -57.26
C PHE A 3 -22.24 -0.97 -56.47
N GLN A 4 -22.04 0.04 -55.60
CA GLN A 4 -21.26 1.31 -55.63
C GLN A 4 -21.85 2.38 -56.56
N THR A 5 -22.34 3.50 -55.97
CA THR A 5 -22.39 4.95 -56.39
C THR A 5 -23.67 5.64 -55.84
N GLU A 6 -23.56 6.61 -54.90
CA GLU A 6 -23.49 8.10 -55.06
C GLU A 6 -24.81 8.73 -55.57
N LEU A 7 -25.36 9.89 -55.17
CA LEU A 7 -24.91 11.11 -54.45
C LEU A 7 -26.18 12.00 -54.17
N GLU A 8 -25.98 13.17 -53.53
CA GLU A 8 -26.87 14.36 -53.34
C GLU A 8 -27.69 14.43 -52.03
N ILE A 9 -27.23 15.13 -50.99
CA ILE A 9 -27.14 16.60 -50.77
C ILE A 9 -28.52 17.28 -50.66
N THR A 10 -28.94 17.56 -49.42
CA THR A 10 -29.67 18.80 -49.11
C THR A 10 -29.16 19.37 -47.78
N ASN A 11 -28.38 20.45 -47.90
CA ASN A 11 -28.00 21.35 -46.82
C ASN A 11 -29.22 22.15 -46.35
N LYS A 12 -29.53 22.10 -45.06
CA LYS A 12 -30.10 23.26 -44.35
C LYS A 12 -29.42 23.42 -42.99
N SER A 13 -28.63 24.47 -42.93
CA SER A 13 -27.94 25.04 -41.79
C SER A 13 -28.87 25.46 -40.66
N ALA A 14 -28.58 25.02 -39.44
CA ALA A 14 -28.87 25.79 -38.23
C ALA A 14 -27.69 25.61 -37.26
N THR A 15 -27.04 26.74 -37.01
CA THR A 15 -25.82 26.96 -36.26
C THR A 15 -26.02 26.81 -34.75
N THR A 16 -25.30 25.89 -34.12
CA THR A 16 -24.77 26.05 -32.76
C THR A 16 -23.35 25.49 -32.71
N SER A 17 -22.41 26.37 -32.43
CA SER A 17 -20.96 26.16 -32.33
C SER A 17 -20.57 24.96 -31.45
N PRO A 18 -19.73 24.02 -31.92
CA PRO A 18 -19.02 23.11 -31.04
C PRO A 18 -17.93 23.90 -30.30
N LYS A 19 -17.90 23.83 -28.97
CA LYS A 19 -16.74 24.24 -28.19
C LYS A 19 -15.51 23.51 -28.74
N ALA A 20 -14.48 24.28 -29.11
CA ALA A 20 -13.17 23.75 -29.42
C ALA A 20 -12.69 22.93 -28.22
N ILE A 21 -12.70 21.60 -28.37
CA ILE A 21 -11.93 20.71 -27.51
C ILE A 21 -10.47 21.00 -27.87
N ASP A 22 -9.73 21.46 -26.87
CA ASP A 22 -8.38 21.99 -27.00
C ASP A 22 -7.42 20.84 -27.36
N THR A 23 -7.26 20.57 -28.66
CA THR A 23 -6.32 19.61 -29.25
C THR A 23 -4.87 19.84 -28.81
N ASN A 24 -4.56 21.02 -28.26
CA ASN A 24 -3.28 21.30 -27.62
C ASN A 24 -3.08 20.59 -26.27
N ILE A 25 -4.14 20.16 -25.59
CA ILE A 25 -4.07 19.45 -24.30
C ILE A 25 -3.76 17.96 -24.55
N GLU A 26 -4.40 17.33 -25.54
CA GLU A 26 -4.13 15.93 -25.93
C GLU A 26 -2.68 15.75 -26.43
N VAL A 27 -2.19 16.66 -27.28
CA VAL A 27 -0.79 16.61 -27.77
C VAL A 27 0.22 16.83 -26.63
N LYS A 28 -0.10 17.66 -25.64
CA LYS A 28 0.77 17.88 -24.46
C LYS A 28 0.80 16.70 -23.49
N GLN A 29 -0.31 15.98 -23.32
CA GLN A 29 -0.38 14.78 -22.48
C GLN A 29 0.41 13.61 -23.07
N SER A 30 0.33 13.40 -24.39
CA SER A 30 1.16 12.40 -25.10
C SER A 30 2.65 12.78 -25.11
N GLN A 31 2.98 14.07 -25.27
CA GLN A 31 4.37 14.53 -25.23
C GLN A 31 5.00 14.37 -23.83
N SER A 32 4.24 14.51 -22.75
CA SER A 32 4.74 14.30 -21.38
C SER A 32 5.12 12.84 -21.11
N ALA A 33 4.35 11.87 -21.62
CA ALA A 33 4.66 10.45 -21.51
C ALA A 33 5.87 10.08 -22.38
N ILE A 34 5.94 10.59 -23.61
CA ILE A 34 7.08 10.42 -24.51
C ILE A 34 8.35 11.07 -23.93
N ASN A 35 8.23 12.24 -23.30
CA ASN A 35 9.34 12.91 -22.62
C ASN A 35 9.80 12.13 -21.39
N ALA A 36 8.90 11.50 -20.64
CA ALA A 36 9.27 10.64 -19.52
C ALA A 36 10.01 9.36 -20.00
N ILE A 37 9.58 8.79 -21.12
CA ILE A 37 10.23 7.63 -21.76
C ILE A 37 11.63 8.02 -22.30
N ASN A 38 11.73 9.15 -23.01
CA ASN A 38 13.00 9.65 -23.54
C ASN A 38 13.97 10.05 -22.42
N TYR A 39 13.49 10.72 -21.38
CA TYR A 39 14.26 11.03 -20.18
C TYR A 39 14.75 9.76 -19.48
N THR A 40 13.95 8.69 -19.48
CA THR A 40 14.34 7.38 -18.93
C THR A 40 15.42 6.71 -19.78
N LYS A 41 15.33 6.81 -21.10
CA LYS A 41 16.34 6.30 -22.02
C LYS A 41 17.67 7.04 -21.86
N GLU A 42 17.64 8.37 -21.83
CA GLU A 42 18.81 9.22 -21.57
C GLU A 42 19.38 8.97 -20.18
N LYS A 43 18.54 8.80 -19.14
CA LYS A 43 18.99 8.46 -17.78
C LYS A 43 19.65 7.08 -17.73
N ASN A 44 19.13 6.08 -18.44
CA ASN A 44 19.72 4.73 -18.47
C ASN A 44 21.04 4.70 -19.25
N GLU A 45 21.12 5.41 -20.38
CA GLU A 45 22.37 5.62 -21.13
C GLU A 45 23.40 6.38 -20.29
N HIS A 46 22.96 7.41 -19.55
CA HIS A 46 23.82 8.17 -18.65
C HIS A 46 24.30 7.35 -17.44
N LEU A 47 23.44 6.52 -16.82
CA LEU A 47 23.83 5.62 -15.73
C LEU A 47 24.77 4.51 -16.20
N THR A 48 24.60 4.01 -17.43
CA THR A 48 25.51 3.02 -18.05
C THR A 48 26.86 3.67 -18.39
N THR A 49 26.85 4.94 -18.81
CA THR A 49 28.07 5.71 -19.04
C THR A 49 28.80 6.01 -17.72
N LEU A 50 28.06 6.36 -16.66
CA LEU A 50 28.59 6.62 -15.32
C LEU A 50 29.12 5.35 -14.66
N SER A 51 28.48 4.20 -14.83
CA SER A 51 28.98 2.91 -14.33
C SER A 51 30.26 2.48 -15.06
N THR A 52 30.32 2.71 -16.37
CA THR A 52 31.52 2.49 -17.19
C THR A 52 32.66 3.42 -16.75
N TYR A 53 32.36 4.68 -16.45
CA TYR A 53 33.33 5.65 -15.92
C TYR A 53 33.77 5.32 -14.49
N ALA A 54 32.86 4.89 -13.61
CA ALA A 54 33.17 4.44 -12.25
C ALA A 54 34.18 3.28 -12.24
N ASN A 55 34.09 2.38 -13.24
CA ASN A 55 35.04 1.28 -13.42
C ASN A 55 36.44 1.72 -13.84
N SER A 56 36.59 2.95 -14.33
CA SER A 56 37.89 3.57 -14.67
C SER A 56 38.53 4.37 -13.51
N LEU A 57 37.82 4.56 -12.41
CA LEU A 57 38.29 5.31 -11.23
C LEU A 57 38.83 4.39 -10.12
N HIS A 58 39.60 4.95 -9.19
CA HIS A 58 40.18 4.22 -8.05
C HIS A 58 40.02 4.97 -6.73
N GLY A 59 39.87 4.22 -5.62
CA GLY A 59 39.82 4.77 -4.27
C GLY A 59 38.54 5.59 -3.99
N LYS A 60 38.68 6.64 -3.19
CA LYS A 60 37.56 7.39 -2.62
C LYS A 60 36.60 7.99 -3.67
N ASP A 61 37.11 8.38 -4.83
CA ASP A 61 36.31 8.94 -5.93
C ASP A 61 35.43 7.87 -6.61
N LYS A 62 35.87 6.62 -6.65
CA LYS A 62 35.06 5.48 -7.08
C LYS A 62 33.97 5.19 -6.05
N ASP A 63 34.30 5.20 -4.78
CA ASP A 63 33.37 4.89 -3.70
C ASP A 63 32.25 5.95 -3.57
N GLU A 64 32.57 7.24 -3.68
CA GLU A 64 31.57 8.33 -3.68
C GLU A 64 30.67 8.29 -4.93
N LEU A 65 31.24 7.96 -6.11
CA LEU A 65 30.46 7.82 -7.34
C LEU A 65 29.58 6.57 -7.32
N LEU A 66 30.07 5.44 -6.78
CA LEU A 66 29.28 4.23 -6.57
C LEU A 66 28.16 4.45 -5.54
N GLU A 67 28.41 5.20 -4.46
CA GLU A 67 27.37 5.55 -3.49
C GLU A 67 26.31 6.50 -4.09
N GLN A 68 26.71 7.43 -4.96
CA GLN A 68 25.77 8.26 -5.73
C GLN A 68 24.99 7.46 -6.78
N ILE A 69 25.64 6.48 -7.42
CA ILE A 69 24.98 5.52 -8.30
C ILE A 69 23.98 4.72 -7.45
N GLU A 70 24.38 4.01 -6.39
CA GLU A 70 23.49 3.25 -5.50
C GLU A 70 22.29 4.05 -4.99
N LYS A 71 22.49 5.29 -4.51
CA LYS A 71 21.38 6.16 -4.06
C LYS A 71 20.39 6.51 -5.18
N ASN A 72 20.85 6.57 -6.43
CA ASN A 72 20.04 6.81 -7.62
C ASN A 72 19.63 5.53 -8.35
N THR A 73 20.11 4.37 -7.85
CA THR A 73 20.03 3.04 -8.44
C THR A 73 19.42 2.11 -7.41
N PHE A 74 18.19 2.39 -6.97
CA PHE A 74 17.34 1.29 -6.49
C PHE A 74 16.75 0.59 -7.72
N ILE A 75 17.64 -0.03 -8.49
CA ILE A 75 17.28 -1.00 -9.51
C ILE A 75 17.09 -2.29 -8.71
N PHE A 76 15.86 -2.83 -8.65
CA PHE A 76 15.71 -4.27 -8.39
C PHE A 76 16.68 -4.94 -9.34
N GLU A 77 17.75 -5.58 -8.87
CA GLU A 77 18.79 -6.18 -9.72
C GLU A 77 18.12 -6.78 -10.96
N ARG A 78 18.24 -6.06 -12.08
CA ARG A 78 17.70 -6.46 -13.38
C ARG A 78 18.67 -7.43 -14.06
N GLU A 79 19.58 -8.02 -13.28
CA GLU A 79 20.38 -9.16 -13.68
C GLU A 79 19.44 -10.37 -13.76
N ASP A 80 18.87 -10.50 -14.95
CA ASP A 80 18.06 -11.59 -15.44
C ASP A 80 16.68 -11.74 -14.78
N ALA A 81 15.70 -11.36 -15.58
CA ALA A 81 14.37 -11.95 -15.64
C ALA A 81 14.44 -13.48 -15.81
N LYS A 82 15.02 -14.22 -14.86
CA LYS A 82 14.71 -15.63 -14.70
C LYS A 82 13.23 -15.67 -14.37
N LYS A 83 12.44 -16.01 -15.39
CA LYS A 83 11.04 -16.38 -15.23
C LYS A 83 10.94 -17.38 -14.08
N PHE A 84 9.84 -17.33 -13.36
CA PHE A 84 9.64 -18.25 -12.27
C PHE A 84 9.80 -19.68 -12.79
N VAL A 85 10.73 -20.44 -12.19
CA VAL A 85 10.98 -21.81 -12.60
C VAL A 85 9.91 -22.67 -11.95
N ALA A 86 8.76 -22.74 -12.62
CA ALA A 86 7.68 -23.63 -12.25
C ALA A 86 8.13 -25.08 -12.47
N ASN A 87 7.64 -25.98 -11.62
CA ASN A 87 7.78 -27.42 -11.81
C ASN A 87 9.23 -27.93 -11.79
N ASN A 88 10.15 -27.28 -11.08
CA ASN A 88 11.52 -27.75 -10.88
C ASN A 88 11.64 -28.86 -9.82
N TRP A 89 10.73 -29.85 -9.87
CA TRP A 89 10.67 -30.95 -8.90
C TRP A 89 11.64 -32.10 -9.21
N LEU A 90 12.10 -32.20 -10.45
CA LEU A 90 12.96 -33.28 -10.91
C LEU A 90 14.42 -32.84 -10.87
N GLU A 91 15.22 -33.48 -10.02
CA GLU A 91 16.65 -33.18 -9.85
C GLU A 91 17.56 -34.09 -10.71
N ILE A 92 17.02 -35.19 -11.25
CA ILE A 92 17.80 -36.31 -11.82
C ILE A 92 17.44 -36.58 -13.28
N GLU A 93 18.40 -36.41 -14.20
CA GLU A 93 18.23 -36.63 -15.65
C GLU A 93 18.17 -38.13 -16.04
N HIS A 94 18.51 -39.05 -15.14
CA HIS A 94 18.74 -40.47 -15.49
C HIS A 94 17.53 -41.41 -15.32
N ASN A 95 16.41 -40.97 -14.74
CA ASN A 95 15.24 -41.82 -14.56
C ASN A 95 14.22 -41.60 -15.68
N GLU A 96 14.18 -42.53 -16.65
CA GLU A 96 13.27 -42.48 -17.81
C GLU A 96 11.79 -42.34 -17.44
N VAL A 97 11.36 -42.93 -16.31
CA VAL A 97 9.96 -42.88 -15.88
C VAL A 97 9.64 -41.50 -15.31
N LEU A 98 10.53 -40.90 -14.53
CA LEU A 98 10.34 -39.56 -14.00
C LEU A 98 10.37 -38.50 -15.11
N ASN A 99 11.29 -38.63 -16.07
CA ASN A 99 11.34 -37.78 -17.26
C ASN A 99 10.02 -37.87 -18.05
N ALA A 100 9.52 -39.08 -18.31
CA ALA A 100 8.24 -39.27 -19.01
C ALA A 100 7.03 -38.71 -18.25
N LEU A 101 7.08 -38.69 -16.92
CA LEU A 101 6.05 -38.03 -16.11
C LEU A 101 6.13 -36.52 -16.24
N ASP A 102 7.32 -35.94 -16.17
CA ASP A 102 7.52 -34.49 -16.31
C ASP A 102 7.10 -33.98 -17.69
N ASP A 103 7.42 -34.73 -18.76
CA ASP A 103 6.97 -34.46 -20.13
C ASP A 103 5.43 -34.43 -20.26
N LEU A 104 4.74 -35.25 -19.45
CA LEU A 104 3.28 -35.26 -19.35
C LEU A 104 2.72 -34.18 -18.39
N GLY A 105 3.60 -33.37 -17.81
CA GLY A 105 3.28 -32.34 -16.81
C GLY A 105 2.88 -32.89 -15.45
N VAL A 106 3.24 -34.16 -15.16
CA VAL A 106 2.98 -34.82 -13.88
C VAL A 106 4.18 -34.59 -12.97
N SER A 107 3.90 -34.17 -11.74
CA SER A 107 4.94 -33.91 -10.74
C SER A 107 4.70 -34.77 -9.53
N ILE A 108 5.78 -35.33 -8.96
CA ILE A 108 5.72 -36.17 -7.77
C ILE A 108 6.85 -35.80 -6.80
N TRP A 109 6.55 -35.76 -5.51
CA TRP A 109 7.54 -35.51 -4.46
C TRP A 109 7.10 -36.13 -3.14
N LEU A 110 8.02 -36.26 -2.19
CA LEU A 110 7.75 -36.77 -0.86
C LEU A 110 7.39 -35.65 0.10
N ASN A 111 6.58 -35.97 1.11
CA ASN A 111 6.38 -35.11 2.27
C ASN A 111 7.04 -35.72 3.52
N THR A 112 7.17 -34.93 4.58
CA THR A 112 7.78 -35.35 5.85
C THR A 112 7.00 -36.45 6.58
N ASP A 113 5.74 -36.70 6.21
CA ASP A 113 4.93 -37.79 6.77
C ASP A 113 5.24 -39.15 6.10
N GLY A 114 6.09 -39.17 5.05
CA GLY A 114 6.44 -40.36 4.27
C GLY A 114 5.43 -40.69 3.16
N ASP A 115 4.42 -39.84 2.96
CA ASP A 115 3.46 -39.95 1.86
C ASP A 115 3.96 -39.25 0.59
N TYR A 116 3.38 -39.63 -0.54
CA TYR A 116 3.71 -39.01 -1.82
C TYR A 116 2.69 -37.92 -2.14
N SER A 117 3.20 -36.77 -2.55
CA SER A 117 2.41 -35.68 -3.10
C SER A 117 2.54 -35.69 -4.62
N CYS A 118 1.44 -35.53 -5.33
CA CYS A 118 1.46 -35.49 -6.79
C CYS A 118 0.41 -34.55 -7.37
N ARG A 119 0.68 -34.07 -8.59
CA ARG A 119 -0.29 -33.39 -9.45
C ARG A 119 -0.23 -33.94 -10.86
N MET A 120 -1.37 -33.98 -11.54
CA MET A 120 -1.50 -34.64 -12.85
C MET A 120 -1.30 -33.70 -14.05
N SER A 121 -1.06 -32.42 -13.77
CA SER A 121 -0.76 -31.33 -14.69
C SER A 121 -0.03 -30.23 -13.92
N LYS A 122 0.70 -29.34 -14.61
CA LYS A 122 1.46 -28.23 -14.00
C LYS A 122 0.65 -27.40 -12.98
N ASP A 123 -0.60 -27.11 -13.32
CA ASP A 123 -1.53 -26.34 -12.47
C ASP A 123 -2.64 -27.22 -11.83
N GLY A 124 -2.44 -28.53 -11.80
CA GLY A 124 -3.41 -29.48 -11.26
C GLY A 124 -3.47 -29.47 -9.73
N GLU A 125 -4.58 -30.00 -9.19
CA GLU A 125 -4.72 -30.19 -7.75
C GLU A 125 -3.68 -31.15 -7.18
N ILE A 126 -3.19 -30.80 -6.00
CA ILE A 126 -2.18 -31.57 -5.28
C ILE A 126 -2.90 -32.64 -4.46
N ASN A 127 -2.57 -33.89 -4.76
CA ASN A 127 -3.13 -35.06 -4.10
C ASN A 127 -2.04 -35.72 -3.26
N LYS A 128 -2.32 -35.94 -1.97
CA LYS A 128 -1.47 -36.71 -1.06
C LYS A 128 -1.97 -38.14 -0.98
N MET A 129 -1.09 -39.11 -1.20
CA MET A 129 -1.46 -40.53 -1.15
C MET A 129 -0.27 -41.44 -0.88
N PRO A 130 -0.50 -42.64 -0.31
CA PRO A 130 0.53 -43.65 -0.15
C PRO A 130 0.96 -44.25 -1.49
N ALA A 131 2.16 -44.85 -1.52
CA ALA A 131 2.75 -45.49 -2.70
C ALA A 131 1.80 -46.47 -3.42
N SER A 132 1.02 -47.25 -2.66
CA SER A 132 0.09 -48.26 -3.20
C SER A 132 -1.02 -47.68 -4.09
N LYS A 133 -1.47 -46.46 -3.79
CA LYS A 133 -2.44 -45.72 -4.61
C LYS A 133 -1.73 -45.01 -5.76
N LEU A 134 -0.61 -44.34 -5.48
CA LEU A 134 0.15 -43.59 -6.49
C LEU A 134 0.56 -44.49 -7.66
N LYS A 135 1.07 -45.70 -7.37
CA LYS A 135 1.42 -46.72 -8.36
C LYS A 135 0.33 -46.94 -9.40
N LYS A 136 -0.93 -47.05 -8.96
CA LYS A 136 -2.10 -47.29 -9.85
C LYS A 136 -2.43 -46.07 -10.70
N VAL A 137 -2.34 -44.88 -10.11
CA VAL A 137 -2.59 -43.61 -10.79
C VAL A 137 -1.56 -43.40 -11.90
N LEU A 138 -0.27 -43.52 -11.58
CA LEU A 138 0.83 -43.36 -12.54
C LEU A 138 0.79 -44.43 -13.63
N ALA A 139 0.51 -45.69 -13.29
CA ALA A 139 0.37 -46.76 -14.28
C ALA A 139 -0.75 -46.48 -15.29
N SER A 140 -1.88 -45.94 -14.82
CA SER A 140 -2.99 -45.54 -15.70
C SER A 140 -2.61 -44.36 -16.61
N LYS A 141 -1.84 -43.40 -16.10
CA LYS A 141 -1.40 -42.20 -16.84
C LYS A 141 -0.36 -42.55 -17.91
N LEU A 142 0.64 -43.34 -17.58
CA LEU A 142 1.74 -43.76 -18.47
C LEU A 142 1.41 -44.96 -19.37
N LYS A 143 0.28 -45.65 -19.11
CA LYS A 143 -0.08 -46.92 -19.78
C LYS A 143 1.02 -47.99 -19.67
N LYS A 144 1.74 -48.00 -18.55
CA LYS A 144 2.86 -48.91 -18.25
C LYS A 144 2.73 -49.42 -16.81
N VAL A 145 3.24 -50.62 -16.53
CA VAL A 145 3.40 -51.09 -15.16
C VAL A 145 4.44 -50.21 -14.45
N ILE A 146 4.07 -49.66 -13.31
CA ILE A 146 4.94 -48.84 -12.46
C ILE A 146 5.20 -49.58 -11.16
N THR A 147 6.43 -49.58 -10.66
CA THR A 147 6.84 -50.03 -9.33
C THR A 147 7.43 -48.85 -8.55
N ILE A 148 7.09 -48.78 -7.26
CA ILE A 148 7.59 -47.75 -6.33
C ILE A 148 8.13 -48.52 -5.11
N SER A 149 9.45 -48.57 -4.95
CA SER A 149 10.15 -49.21 -3.82
C SER A 149 11.64 -48.82 -3.82
N GLU A 150 12.38 -49.29 -2.82
CA GLU A 150 13.84 -49.11 -2.73
C GLU A 150 14.64 -50.17 -3.49
N ASP A 151 13.95 -51.09 -4.17
CA ASP A 151 14.59 -52.16 -4.92
C ASP A 151 15.36 -51.61 -6.13
N ALA A 152 16.47 -52.25 -6.49
CA ALA A 152 17.33 -51.77 -7.56
C ALA A 152 16.59 -51.67 -8.92
N ASP A 153 15.62 -52.55 -9.15
CA ASP A 153 14.79 -52.68 -10.35
C ASP A 153 13.49 -51.87 -10.30
N ALA A 154 13.22 -51.13 -9.22
CA ALA A 154 12.06 -50.28 -9.11
C ALA A 154 12.08 -49.13 -10.13
N ASN A 155 10.90 -48.76 -10.65
CA ASN A 155 10.79 -47.64 -11.60
C ASN A 155 10.99 -46.28 -10.93
N ILE A 156 10.50 -46.12 -9.70
CA ILE A 156 10.58 -44.88 -8.92
C ILE A 156 11.07 -45.24 -7.51
N LYS A 157 12.15 -44.62 -7.08
CA LYS A 157 12.77 -44.84 -5.76
C LYS A 157 12.59 -43.60 -4.89
N ALA A 158 12.48 -43.76 -3.57
CA ALA A 158 12.17 -42.61 -2.71
C ALA A 158 13.28 -41.54 -2.74
N TYR A 159 14.55 -41.96 -2.78
CA TYR A 159 15.69 -41.05 -2.85
C TYR A 159 15.87 -40.36 -4.20
N ASP A 160 15.11 -40.75 -5.23
CA ASP A 160 15.08 -40.03 -6.52
C ASP A 160 14.14 -38.81 -6.48
N LEU A 161 13.38 -38.64 -5.39
CA LEU A 161 12.34 -37.62 -5.25
C LEU A 161 12.75 -36.55 -4.23
N LEU A 162 12.37 -35.30 -4.50
CA LEU A 162 12.51 -34.23 -3.50
C LEU A 162 11.68 -34.54 -2.26
N LEU A 163 12.27 -34.30 -1.09
CA LEU A 163 11.57 -34.34 0.19
C LEU A 163 11.16 -32.93 0.59
N SER A 164 9.88 -32.60 0.44
CA SER A 164 9.35 -31.29 0.81
C SER A 164 8.96 -31.23 2.29
N SER A 165 9.57 -30.30 3.03
CA SER A 165 9.23 -29.94 4.41
C SER A 165 7.87 -29.26 4.55
N GLY A 166 7.31 -28.74 3.45
CA GLY A 166 6.00 -28.13 3.43
C GLY A 166 5.88 -26.96 2.45
N ASP A 167 4.75 -26.26 2.56
CA ASP A 167 4.40 -25.15 1.71
C ASP A 167 4.81 -23.82 2.34
N THR A 168 5.49 -22.97 1.57
CA THR A 168 5.88 -21.62 1.98
C THR A 168 5.43 -20.63 0.91
N PHE A 169 4.93 -19.46 1.29
CA PHE A 169 4.67 -18.39 0.33
C PHE A 169 5.85 -17.43 0.32
N ASN A 170 6.63 -17.41 -0.77
CA ASN A 170 7.78 -16.53 -0.89
C ASN A 170 7.86 -15.91 -2.30
N PRO A 171 7.35 -14.69 -2.50
CA PRO A 171 7.39 -14.03 -3.81
C PRO A 171 8.79 -13.59 -4.24
N GLN A 172 9.77 -13.58 -3.32
CA GLN A 172 11.16 -13.27 -3.63
C GLN A 172 11.93 -14.49 -4.16
N CYS A 173 11.41 -15.71 -3.93
CA CYS A 173 11.97 -16.93 -4.49
C CYS A 173 11.35 -17.24 -5.86
N LYS A 174 12.17 -17.22 -6.92
CA LYS A 174 11.72 -17.44 -8.31
C LYS A 174 11.68 -18.91 -8.71
N GLN A 175 11.50 -19.83 -7.76
CA GLN A 175 11.43 -21.26 -7.98
C GLN A 175 10.22 -21.84 -7.27
N GLU A 176 9.66 -22.91 -7.83
CA GLU A 176 8.60 -23.63 -7.16
C GLU A 176 9.13 -24.50 -6.01
N PHE A 177 10.17 -25.28 -6.22
CA PHE A 177 10.84 -26.01 -5.16
C PHE A 177 12.16 -25.32 -4.88
N PHE A 178 12.38 -24.95 -3.62
CA PHE A 178 13.58 -24.21 -3.24
C PHE A 178 14.09 -24.68 -1.89
N GLU A 179 15.40 -24.65 -1.72
CA GLU A 179 16.05 -24.95 -0.45
C GLU A 179 16.16 -23.70 0.41
N GLU A 180 15.73 -23.79 1.66
CA GLU A 180 15.94 -22.75 2.66
C GLU A 180 16.42 -23.42 3.96
N LYS A 181 17.60 -23.02 4.45
CA LYS A 181 18.20 -23.55 5.69
C LYS A 181 18.36 -25.08 5.72
N GLY A 182 18.64 -25.71 4.58
CA GLY A 182 18.82 -27.17 4.47
C GLY A 182 17.53 -27.96 4.32
N GLU A 183 16.38 -27.28 4.20
CA GLU A 183 15.08 -27.90 3.98
C GLU A 183 14.49 -27.48 2.63
N ILE A 184 13.88 -28.41 1.90
CA ILE A 184 13.22 -28.11 0.63
C ILE A 184 11.78 -27.72 0.89
N HIS A 185 11.38 -26.53 0.44
CA HIS A 185 10.03 -26.02 0.55
C HIS A 185 9.38 -25.90 -0.83
N ARG A 186 8.06 -26.11 -0.89
CA ARG A 186 7.27 -25.77 -2.07
C ARG A 186 6.76 -24.34 -1.95
N ASN A 187 7.18 -23.49 -2.87
CA ASN A 187 6.68 -22.14 -3.04
C ASN A 187 5.24 -22.14 -3.56
N THR A 188 4.36 -21.53 -2.78
CA THR A 188 2.95 -21.32 -3.12
C THR A 188 2.70 -20.02 -3.87
N PHE A 189 3.70 -19.14 -3.95
CA PHE A 189 3.65 -18.00 -4.86
C PHE A 189 3.57 -18.48 -6.31
N ARG A 190 2.72 -17.80 -7.09
CA ARG A 190 2.58 -18.01 -8.52
C ARG A 190 2.53 -16.65 -9.22
N PRO A 191 3.51 -16.30 -10.07
CA PRO A 191 3.40 -15.08 -10.84
C PRO A 191 2.23 -15.20 -11.82
N THR A 192 1.63 -14.07 -12.15
CA THR A 192 0.65 -14.01 -13.23
C THR A 192 1.38 -13.90 -14.57
N SER A 193 0.69 -14.19 -15.67
CA SER A 193 1.22 -13.93 -17.01
C SER A 193 1.64 -12.47 -17.22
N TYR A 194 1.01 -11.54 -16.48
CA TYR A 194 1.34 -10.11 -16.50
C TYR A 194 2.69 -9.80 -15.84
N MET A 195 3.09 -10.55 -14.81
CA MET A 195 4.39 -10.40 -14.14
C MET A 195 5.55 -10.97 -14.96
N GLU A 196 5.25 -11.89 -15.88
CA GLU A 196 6.26 -12.60 -16.70
C GLU A 196 6.37 -12.05 -18.13
N LEU A 197 5.79 -10.89 -18.38
CA LEU A 197 5.84 -10.24 -19.68
C LEU A 197 7.28 -9.88 -20.05
N ASP A 198 7.56 -9.97 -21.35
CA ASP A 198 8.82 -9.52 -21.91
C ASP A 198 8.88 -8.00 -21.91
N ILE A 199 9.71 -7.45 -21.02
CA ILE A 199 9.88 -6.01 -20.84
C ILE A 199 10.44 -5.29 -22.07
N SER A 200 10.97 -6.02 -23.06
CA SER A 200 11.44 -5.43 -24.32
C SER A 200 10.30 -5.04 -25.25
N LYS A 201 9.09 -5.56 -25.03
CA LYS A 201 7.90 -5.17 -25.78
C LYS A 201 7.53 -3.72 -25.48
N MET A 202 7.10 -2.99 -26.51
CA MET A 202 6.57 -1.63 -26.32
C MET A 202 5.16 -1.71 -25.73
N ALA A 203 4.91 -1.00 -24.63
CA ALA A 203 3.57 -0.81 -24.09
C ALA A 203 2.76 0.15 -24.98
N SER A 204 1.52 -0.22 -25.29
CA SER A 204 0.56 0.67 -25.94
C SER A 204 -0.10 1.62 -24.94
N GLU A 205 -0.88 2.58 -25.44
CA GLU A 205 -1.62 3.51 -24.59
C GLU A 205 -2.79 2.83 -23.86
N THR A 206 -2.88 3.02 -22.55
CA THR A 206 -3.89 2.43 -21.66
C THR A 206 -4.96 3.45 -21.30
N LYS A 207 -5.76 3.88 -22.28
CA LYS A 207 -6.69 5.01 -22.15
C LYS A 207 -7.76 4.78 -21.07
N ALA A 208 -8.41 3.62 -21.06
CA ALA A 208 -9.46 3.30 -20.10
C ALA A 208 -8.91 3.28 -18.67
N ILE A 209 -7.77 2.62 -18.47
CA ILE A 209 -7.12 2.55 -17.16
C ILE A 209 -6.63 3.92 -16.71
N ASN A 210 -6.01 4.71 -17.59
CA ASN A 210 -5.54 6.06 -17.27
C ASN A 210 -6.70 6.99 -16.91
N ARG A 211 -7.83 6.92 -17.64
CA ARG A 211 -9.04 7.69 -17.30
C ARG A 211 -9.62 7.28 -15.96
N LEU A 212 -9.64 5.99 -15.64
CA LEU A 212 -10.08 5.51 -14.34
C LEU A 212 -9.17 6.04 -13.21
N ILE A 213 -7.86 5.96 -13.39
CA ILE A 213 -6.89 6.49 -12.43
C ILE A 213 -7.06 8.00 -12.27
N ASP A 214 -7.14 8.76 -13.36
CA ASP A 214 -7.34 10.20 -13.37
C ASP A 214 -8.62 10.59 -12.64
N HIS A 215 -9.72 9.87 -12.88
CA HIS A 215 -10.99 10.03 -12.16
C HIS A 215 -10.87 9.76 -10.66
N LEU A 216 -10.20 8.67 -10.28
CA LEU A 216 -9.98 8.30 -8.88
C LEU A 216 -9.11 9.31 -8.12
N VAL A 217 -8.33 10.13 -8.82
CA VAL A 217 -7.51 11.18 -8.23
C VAL A 217 -7.97 12.60 -8.60
N LYS A 218 -9.16 12.75 -9.20
CA LYS A 218 -9.75 14.02 -9.63
C LYS A 218 -8.82 14.87 -10.51
N GLY A 219 -8.11 14.23 -11.44
CA GLY A 219 -7.18 14.91 -12.34
C GLY A 219 -5.89 15.43 -11.67
N ASN A 220 -5.66 15.10 -10.40
CA ASN A 220 -4.45 15.54 -9.69
C ASN A 220 -3.22 14.75 -10.15
N LYS A 221 -2.40 15.38 -10.98
CA LYS A 221 -1.20 14.76 -11.58
C LYS A 221 -0.15 14.31 -10.56
N ASN A 222 -0.07 14.93 -9.39
CA ASN A 222 0.83 14.47 -8.33
C ASN A 222 0.31 13.16 -7.70
N TYR A 223 -1.00 13.02 -7.54
CA TYR A 223 -1.61 11.81 -6.98
C TYR A 223 -1.57 10.66 -7.99
N GLU A 224 -1.84 10.95 -9.27
CA GLU A 224 -1.66 10.00 -10.37
C GLU A 224 -0.23 9.46 -10.40
N LYS A 225 0.77 10.35 -10.42
CA LYS A 225 2.19 9.97 -10.41
C LYS A 225 2.53 9.10 -9.20
N TRP A 226 2.05 9.48 -8.02
CA TRP A 226 2.30 8.69 -6.80
C TRP A 226 1.65 7.32 -6.86
N LEU A 227 0.40 7.22 -7.32
CA LEU A 227 -0.34 5.97 -7.44
C LEU A 227 0.33 5.01 -8.42
N ILE A 228 0.69 5.49 -9.61
CA ILE A 228 1.38 4.68 -10.62
C ILE A 228 2.75 4.23 -10.09
N ASN A 229 3.49 5.13 -9.44
CA ASN A 229 4.78 4.79 -8.83
C ASN A 229 4.66 3.74 -7.71
N TRP A 230 3.63 3.86 -6.86
CA TRP A 230 3.35 2.91 -5.78
C TRP A 230 2.97 1.53 -6.32
N LEU A 231 2.11 1.47 -7.34
CA LEU A 231 1.77 0.22 -8.04
C LEU A 231 2.98 -0.39 -8.74
N ALA A 232 3.76 0.40 -9.48
CA ALA A 232 4.93 -0.07 -10.20
C ALA A 232 6.02 -0.59 -9.25
N TYR A 233 6.29 0.12 -8.14
CA TYR A 233 7.21 -0.33 -7.10
C TYR A 233 6.84 -1.73 -6.60
N PHE A 234 5.56 -1.94 -6.28
CA PHE A 234 5.11 -3.22 -5.77
C PHE A 234 5.05 -4.30 -6.85
N PHE A 235 4.63 -3.96 -8.07
CA PHE A 235 4.53 -4.91 -9.19
C PHE A 235 5.90 -5.43 -9.65
N GLN A 236 6.91 -4.56 -9.68
CA GLN A 236 8.29 -4.94 -10.03
C GLN A 236 8.97 -5.73 -8.90
N GLY A 237 8.73 -5.32 -7.65
CA GLY A 237 9.50 -5.83 -6.52
C GLY A 237 8.88 -6.94 -5.72
N LEU A 238 7.55 -6.98 -5.66
CA LEU A 238 6.79 -7.76 -4.67
C LEU A 238 7.27 -7.53 -3.23
N VAL A 239 7.84 -6.33 -2.98
CA VAL A 239 8.27 -5.85 -1.67
C VAL A 239 7.22 -4.89 -1.16
N LYS A 240 6.58 -5.30 -0.07
CA LYS A 240 5.52 -4.54 0.59
C LYS A 240 5.93 -3.08 0.87
N SER A 241 5.15 -2.13 0.39
CA SER A 241 5.28 -0.73 0.81
C SER A 241 4.83 -0.56 2.27
N PRO A 242 5.56 0.19 3.12
CA PRO A 242 5.13 0.55 4.47
C PRO A 242 4.02 1.62 4.47
N VAL A 243 3.45 1.91 3.30
CA VAL A 243 2.39 2.89 3.07
C VAL A 243 1.20 2.20 2.43
N ALA A 244 0.01 2.43 3.00
CA ALA A 244 -1.27 2.07 2.43
C ALA A 244 -1.87 3.25 1.66
N LEU A 245 -2.57 2.90 0.58
CA LEU A 245 -3.41 3.83 -0.15
C LEU A 245 -4.83 3.77 0.40
N PHE A 246 -5.39 4.94 0.74
CA PHE A 246 -6.78 5.07 1.14
C PHE A 246 -7.55 5.89 0.11
N LEU A 247 -8.46 5.24 -0.61
CA LEU A 247 -9.41 5.85 -1.53
C LEU A 247 -10.76 6.08 -0.84
N LYS A 248 -11.07 7.34 -0.59
CA LYS A 248 -12.33 7.79 0.01
C LYS A 248 -13.24 8.41 -1.06
N GLY A 249 -14.53 8.11 -1.04
CA GLY A 249 -15.52 8.86 -1.83
C GLY A 249 -16.73 8.02 -2.20
N GLN A 250 -17.65 8.58 -2.99
CA GLN A 250 -18.97 8.00 -3.22
C GLN A 250 -18.92 6.57 -3.80
N GLN A 251 -19.98 5.81 -3.55
CA GLN A 251 -20.17 4.52 -4.20
C GLN A 251 -20.28 4.72 -5.72
N GLY A 252 -19.71 3.80 -6.49
CA GLY A 252 -19.67 3.91 -7.95
C GLY A 252 -18.54 4.78 -8.50
N ALA A 253 -17.63 5.29 -7.67
CA ALA A 253 -16.47 6.07 -8.16
C ALA A 253 -15.39 5.26 -8.91
N GLY A 254 -15.58 3.96 -9.13
CA GLY A 254 -14.59 3.11 -9.80
C GLY A 254 -13.55 2.45 -8.88
N LYS A 255 -13.67 2.59 -7.55
CA LYS A 255 -12.78 1.92 -6.57
C LYS A 255 -12.75 0.39 -6.73
N GLY A 256 -13.92 -0.22 -6.93
CA GLY A 256 -14.05 -1.65 -7.22
C GLY A 256 -13.38 -2.02 -8.54
N VAL A 257 -13.53 -1.20 -9.59
CA VAL A 257 -12.87 -1.45 -10.90
C VAL A 257 -11.34 -1.47 -10.76
N LEU A 258 -10.77 -0.53 -10.00
CA LEU A 258 -9.33 -0.55 -9.71
C LEU A 258 -8.91 -1.85 -9.01
N TYR A 259 -9.69 -2.33 -8.05
CA TYR A 259 -9.35 -3.53 -7.30
C TYR A 259 -9.62 -4.81 -8.08
N ASP A 260 -10.87 -5.05 -8.48
CA ASP A 260 -11.36 -6.31 -9.06
C ASP A 260 -10.94 -6.51 -10.51
N ASP A 261 -10.91 -5.44 -11.32
CA ASP A 261 -10.69 -5.53 -12.77
C ASP A 261 -9.25 -5.19 -13.18
N ILE A 262 -8.44 -4.60 -12.28
CA ILE A 262 -7.03 -4.25 -12.54
C ILE A 262 -6.09 -4.96 -11.57
N ILE A 263 -6.15 -4.64 -10.28
CA ILE A 263 -5.21 -5.19 -9.29
C ILE A 263 -5.32 -6.72 -9.18
N VAL A 264 -6.53 -7.27 -9.07
CA VAL A 264 -6.74 -8.72 -8.93
C VAL A 264 -6.20 -9.50 -10.15
N PRO A 265 -6.45 -9.10 -11.41
CA PRO A 265 -5.82 -9.73 -12.57
C PRO A 265 -4.29 -9.63 -12.58
N LEU A 266 -3.74 -8.46 -12.24
CA LEU A 266 -2.29 -8.24 -12.24
C LEU A 266 -1.58 -9.12 -11.19
N PHE A 267 -2.12 -9.22 -9.98
CA PHE A 267 -1.49 -9.93 -8.86
C PHE A 267 -2.01 -11.36 -8.65
N GLY A 268 -3.09 -11.76 -9.32
CA GLY A 268 -3.66 -13.09 -9.26
C GLY A 268 -4.69 -13.24 -8.14
N LYS A 269 -5.86 -13.81 -8.49
CA LYS A 269 -7.02 -13.98 -7.60
C LYS A 269 -6.70 -14.67 -6.27
N ASN A 270 -5.82 -15.66 -6.27
CA ASN A 270 -5.46 -16.39 -5.05
C ASN A 270 -4.50 -15.62 -4.14
N GLN A 271 -3.89 -14.55 -4.63
CA GLN A 271 -2.92 -13.72 -3.90
C GLN A 271 -3.51 -12.35 -3.53
N CYS A 272 -4.76 -12.08 -3.91
CA CYS A 272 -5.51 -10.91 -3.51
C CYS A 272 -6.65 -11.29 -2.57
N ILE A 273 -6.96 -10.42 -1.61
CA ILE A 273 -8.12 -10.61 -0.73
C ILE A 273 -8.81 -9.29 -0.42
N GLN A 274 -10.14 -9.28 -0.53
CA GLN A 274 -10.98 -8.21 -0.01
C GLN A 274 -11.48 -8.60 1.36
N VAL A 275 -11.31 -7.70 2.32
CA VAL A 275 -11.64 -7.92 3.72
C VAL A 275 -12.63 -6.86 4.14
N ASN A 276 -13.79 -7.30 4.62
CA ASN A 276 -14.79 -6.42 5.21
C ASN A 276 -14.68 -6.42 6.74
N ASP A 277 -15.47 -5.55 7.37
CA ASP A 277 -15.64 -5.41 8.81
C ASP A 277 -15.74 -6.70 9.62
N LYS A 278 -16.56 -7.66 9.16
CA LYS A 278 -16.83 -8.88 9.91
C LYS A 278 -15.58 -9.76 9.96
N THR A 279 -14.87 -9.81 8.85
CA THR A 279 -13.64 -10.59 8.72
C THR A 279 -12.49 -9.96 9.52
N MET A 280 -12.40 -8.62 9.55
CA MET A 280 -11.40 -7.91 10.36
C MET A 280 -11.63 -8.03 11.87
N LYS A 281 -12.87 -8.16 12.33
CA LYS A 281 -13.20 -8.36 13.76
C LYS A 281 -12.92 -9.77 14.28
N GLY A 282 -12.74 -10.74 13.40
CA GLY A 282 -12.53 -12.12 13.79
C GLY A 282 -11.12 -12.32 14.37
N ASP A 283 -11.00 -13.21 15.34
CA ASP A 283 -9.70 -13.54 15.96
C ASP A 283 -8.71 -14.18 14.97
N PHE A 284 -9.21 -14.68 13.84
CA PHE A 284 -8.47 -15.58 12.93
C PHE A 284 -7.88 -14.89 11.69
N LEU A 285 -7.22 -13.75 11.86
CA LEU A 285 -6.60 -13.00 10.76
C LEU A 285 -5.46 -13.75 10.05
N GLY A 286 -4.82 -14.73 10.71
CA GLY A 286 -3.63 -15.40 10.18
C GLY A 286 -3.87 -16.12 8.85
N GLY A 287 -5.01 -16.81 8.70
CA GLY A 287 -5.36 -17.48 7.44
C GLY A 287 -5.84 -16.53 6.33
N ILE A 288 -6.21 -15.31 6.70
CA ILE A 288 -6.65 -14.27 5.76
C ILE A 288 -5.43 -13.56 5.16
N VAL A 289 -4.44 -13.24 6.00
CA VAL A 289 -3.28 -12.43 5.63
C VAL A 289 -2.15 -13.24 4.99
N GLU A 290 -2.05 -14.53 5.32
CA GLU A 290 -1.04 -15.42 4.78
C GLU A 290 -1.19 -15.59 3.26
N GLY A 291 -0.05 -15.55 2.55
CA GLY A 291 0.00 -15.79 1.11
C GLY A 291 -0.64 -14.70 0.24
N ARG A 292 -0.77 -13.48 0.75
CA ARG A 292 -1.38 -12.35 0.03
C ARG A 292 -0.35 -11.32 -0.42
N LEU A 293 -0.51 -10.85 -1.65
CA LEU A 293 0.20 -9.71 -2.25
C LEU A 293 -0.62 -8.42 -2.17
N VAL A 294 -1.95 -8.49 -2.20
CA VAL A 294 -2.79 -7.29 -2.04
C VAL A 294 -3.97 -7.58 -1.13
N MET A 295 -4.19 -6.66 -0.19
CA MET A 295 -5.34 -6.68 0.70
C MET A 295 -6.14 -5.39 0.52
N ASN A 296 -7.39 -5.51 0.10
CA ASN A 296 -8.33 -4.39 0.10
C ASN A 296 -9.19 -4.45 1.36
N LEU A 297 -9.06 -3.45 2.21
CA LEU A 297 -9.94 -3.25 3.36
C LEU A 297 -11.12 -2.40 2.90
N ASP A 298 -12.24 -3.05 2.65
CA ASP A 298 -13.43 -2.46 2.07
C ASP A 298 -14.49 -2.17 3.14
N GLU A 299 -15.08 -0.97 3.06
CA GLU A 299 -16.16 -0.50 3.93
C GLU A 299 -15.86 -0.64 5.44
N ILE A 300 -14.69 -0.16 5.89
CA ILE A 300 -14.37 -0.14 7.34
C ILE A 300 -15.35 0.77 8.09
N SER A 301 -16.29 0.23 8.86
CA SER A 301 -17.31 1.05 9.54
C SER A 301 -16.76 1.87 10.69
N SER A 302 -17.42 3.01 10.96
CA SER A 302 -17.15 3.89 12.10
C SER A 302 -17.08 3.20 13.48
N GLY A 303 -17.80 2.08 13.68
CA GLY A 303 -17.77 1.30 14.92
C GLY A 303 -16.46 0.54 15.14
N ILE A 304 -15.76 0.15 14.08
CA ILE A 304 -14.45 -0.53 14.12
C ILE A 304 -13.32 0.47 14.28
N GLN A 305 -13.44 1.63 13.66
CA GLN A 305 -12.39 2.64 13.65
C GLN A 305 -12.06 3.16 15.05
N ASN A 306 -13.00 3.14 15.99
CA ASN A 306 -12.75 3.54 17.38
C ASN A 306 -12.09 2.41 18.22
N ASN A 307 -11.97 1.20 17.67
CA ASN A 307 -11.32 0.09 18.34
C ASN A 307 -9.79 0.23 18.25
N LYS A 308 -9.14 0.43 19.40
CA LYS A 308 -7.68 0.54 19.54
C LYS A 308 -6.94 -0.70 19.02
N GLU A 309 -7.52 -1.88 19.23
CA GLU A 309 -6.93 -3.14 18.79
C GLU A 309 -6.89 -3.22 17.25
N PHE A 310 -7.99 -2.87 16.60
CA PHE A 310 -8.06 -2.79 15.13
C PHE A 310 -7.04 -1.79 14.57
N LYS A 311 -6.90 -0.59 15.17
CA LYS A 311 -5.89 0.37 14.72
C LYS A 311 -4.47 -0.16 14.84
N ASN A 312 -4.16 -0.86 15.94
CA ASN A 312 -2.85 -1.47 16.13
C ASN A 312 -2.60 -2.60 15.13
N GLN A 313 -3.61 -3.44 14.88
CA GLN A 313 -3.55 -4.49 13.86
C GLN A 313 -3.35 -3.89 12.46
N LEU A 314 -4.11 -2.85 12.09
CA LEU A 314 -3.94 -2.16 10.82
C LEU A 314 -2.53 -1.56 10.67
N LYS A 315 -2.01 -0.89 11.70
CA LYS A 315 -0.63 -0.38 11.69
C LYS A 315 0.39 -1.49 11.50
N ALA A 316 0.21 -2.62 12.17
CA ALA A 316 1.08 -3.80 12.03
C ALA A 316 0.97 -4.39 10.62
N LEU A 317 -0.26 -4.53 10.09
CA LEU A 317 -0.50 -5.01 8.73
C LEU A 317 0.10 -4.10 7.67
N ILE A 318 0.22 -2.79 7.90
CA ILE A 318 0.85 -1.88 6.93
C ILE A 318 2.37 -1.90 7.07
N SER A 319 2.91 -1.83 8.28
CA SER A 319 4.35 -1.55 8.49
C SER A 319 5.22 -2.78 8.74
N ASN A 320 4.68 -3.86 9.28
CA ASN A 320 5.49 -5.00 9.70
C ASN A 320 5.77 -5.95 8.53
N ARG A 321 6.94 -6.60 8.58
CA ARG A 321 7.31 -7.67 7.64
C ARG A 321 6.75 -9.03 8.05
N ALA A 322 6.46 -9.22 9.33
CA ALA A 322 5.83 -10.40 9.88
C ALA A 322 5.02 -10.01 11.13
N GLY A 323 4.08 -10.86 11.53
CA GLY A 323 3.32 -10.67 12.75
C GLY A 323 2.73 -11.96 13.28
N THR A 324 2.36 -11.94 14.56
CA THR A 324 1.67 -13.06 15.19
C THR A 324 0.17 -12.87 15.00
N PHE A 325 -0.44 -13.76 14.21
CA PHE A 325 -1.89 -13.74 13.94
C PHE A 325 -2.47 -15.12 14.21
N GLN A 326 -3.64 -15.19 14.85
CA GLN A 326 -4.25 -16.49 15.14
C GLN A 326 -4.80 -17.11 13.85
N LYS A 327 -4.67 -18.44 13.74
CA LYS A 327 -5.26 -19.25 12.67
C LYS A 327 -6.27 -20.21 13.29
N LYS A 328 -7.38 -20.48 12.59
CA LYS A 328 -8.37 -21.46 13.08
C LYS A 328 -7.69 -22.82 13.22
N PHE A 329 -7.90 -23.47 14.37
CA PHE A 329 -7.41 -24.83 14.66
C PHE A 329 -5.88 -25.00 14.62
N GLN A 330 -5.10 -23.93 14.82
CA GLN A 330 -3.64 -23.99 14.90
C GLN A 330 -3.11 -23.15 16.08
N ASN A 331 -2.02 -23.59 16.70
CA ASN A 331 -1.34 -22.81 17.74
C ASN A 331 -0.68 -21.57 17.13
N THR A 332 -0.91 -20.41 17.75
CA THR A 332 -0.47 -19.07 17.33
C THR A 332 1.05 -18.83 17.49
N GLU A 333 1.89 -19.87 17.56
CA GLU A 333 3.29 -19.73 17.98
C GLU A 333 4.26 -19.29 16.86
N LYS A 334 3.88 -19.41 15.58
CA LYS A 334 4.74 -19.02 14.45
C LYS A 334 4.36 -17.65 13.89
N GLU A 335 5.36 -16.78 13.71
CA GLU A 335 5.19 -15.53 12.98
C GLU A 335 4.72 -15.81 11.54
N THR A 336 3.72 -15.06 11.09
CA THR A 336 3.23 -15.09 9.72
C THR A 336 3.90 -13.95 8.93
N PRO A 337 4.68 -14.25 7.89
CA PRO A 337 5.22 -13.23 6.98
C PRO A 337 4.11 -12.44 6.29
N LEU A 338 4.32 -11.14 6.12
CA LEU A 338 3.36 -10.20 5.55
C LEU A 338 3.92 -9.59 4.26
N PHE A 339 3.36 -10.01 3.12
CA PHE A 339 3.75 -9.49 1.80
C PHE A 339 2.76 -8.46 1.24
N ALA A 340 1.52 -8.43 1.76
CA ALA A 340 0.44 -7.71 1.11
C ALA A 340 0.59 -6.19 1.17
N MET A 341 0.57 -5.48 0.03
CA MET A 341 0.27 -4.05 0.07
C MET A 341 -1.19 -3.82 0.50
N ILE A 342 -1.44 -2.73 1.22
CA ILE A 342 -2.77 -2.43 1.78
C ILE A 342 -3.44 -1.34 0.95
N LEU A 343 -4.58 -1.68 0.37
CA LEU A 343 -5.56 -0.74 -0.18
C LEU A 343 -6.70 -0.60 0.82
N ILE A 344 -7.17 0.61 1.05
CA ILE A 344 -8.35 0.89 1.87
C ILE A 344 -9.34 1.61 0.98
N THR A 345 -10.58 1.14 0.95
CA THR A 345 -11.66 1.74 0.18
C THR A 345 -12.85 2.04 1.10
N SER A 346 -13.36 3.27 1.04
CA SER A 346 -14.54 3.63 1.82
C SER A 346 -15.39 4.71 1.15
N ASN A 347 -16.68 4.60 1.41
CA ASN A 347 -17.77 5.50 1.08
C ASN A 347 -18.17 6.40 2.27
N GLU A 348 -17.70 6.13 3.49
CA GLU A 348 -18.08 6.90 4.68
C GLU A 348 -17.28 8.22 4.81
N PRO A 349 -17.92 9.34 5.20
CA PRO A 349 -17.23 10.61 5.47
C PRO A 349 -16.22 10.53 6.64
N LYS A 350 -16.49 9.64 7.62
CA LYS A 350 -15.67 9.38 8.82
C LYS A 350 -15.19 7.93 8.79
N ALA A 351 -14.28 7.64 7.86
CA ALA A 351 -13.93 6.27 7.52
C ALA A 351 -12.62 5.74 8.16
N LEU A 352 -11.77 6.60 8.73
CA LEU A 352 -10.64 6.19 9.56
C LEU A 352 -10.12 7.38 10.39
N GLU A 353 -9.92 7.22 11.70
CA GLU A 353 -9.23 8.22 12.51
C GLU A 353 -7.72 8.15 12.25
N VAL A 354 -7.17 9.24 11.71
CA VAL A 354 -5.74 9.35 11.36
C VAL A 354 -5.02 10.13 12.44
N GLU A 355 -3.94 9.56 12.97
CA GLU A 355 -3.10 10.23 13.97
C GLU A 355 -2.30 11.38 13.35
N HIS A 356 -2.05 12.42 14.14
CA HIS A 356 -1.16 13.50 13.75
C HIS A 356 0.24 12.95 13.46
N LYS A 357 0.81 13.27 12.29
CA LYS A 357 2.06 12.72 11.74
C LYS A 357 2.02 11.22 11.40
N ASP A 358 0.86 10.61 11.16
CA ASP A 358 0.84 9.25 10.63
C ASP A 358 1.60 9.19 9.28
N ARG A 359 2.58 8.29 9.20
CA ARG A 359 3.46 8.11 8.04
C ARG A 359 3.08 6.93 7.14
N ARG A 360 1.96 6.27 7.44
CA ARG A 360 1.54 5.00 6.84
C ARG A 360 0.39 5.15 5.85
N LEU A 361 -0.33 6.27 5.87
CA LEU A 361 -1.50 6.47 5.03
C LEU A 361 -1.29 7.61 4.03
N THR A 362 -1.46 7.30 2.74
CA THR A 362 -1.75 8.27 1.69
C THR A 362 -3.26 8.27 1.45
N ILE A 363 -3.91 9.43 1.44
CA ILE A 363 -5.37 9.53 1.36
C ILE A 363 -5.78 10.38 0.16
N PHE A 364 -6.59 9.81 -0.72
CA PHE A 364 -7.17 10.49 -1.87
C PHE A 364 -8.70 10.51 -1.77
N GLU A 365 -9.30 11.65 -2.10
CA GLU A 365 -10.74 11.76 -2.33
C GLU A 365 -11.03 11.50 -3.81
N THR A 366 -11.74 10.41 -4.09
CA THR A 366 -12.12 9.95 -5.44
C THR A 366 -13.17 10.84 -6.09
N GLY A 367 -13.26 10.77 -7.43
CA GLY A 367 -14.31 11.40 -8.23
C GLY A 367 -15.73 10.92 -7.90
N GLY A 368 -16.70 11.44 -8.65
CA GLY A 368 -18.11 11.08 -8.50
C GLY A 368 -18.42 9.67 -9.02
N ASN A 369 -19.70 9.29 -9.00
CA ASN A 369 -20.14 8.02 -9.60
C ASN A 369 -19.89 8.04 -11.12
N ILE A 370 -19.11 7.09 -11.63
CA ILE A 370 -18.72 7.02 -13.05
C ILE A 370 -19.93 6.85 -13.98
N ALA A 371 -21.06 6.36 -13.49
CA ALA A 371 -22.30 6.27 -14.27
C ALA A 371 -22.84 7.67 -14.66
N HIS A 372 -22.51 8.72 -13.90
CA HIS A 372 -22.87 10.11 -14.24
C HIS A 372 -21.90 10.75 -15.24
N GLU A 373 -20.78 10.10 -15.51
CA GLU A 373 -19.73 10.54 -16.46
C GLU A 373 -19.67 9.61 -17.67
N ASP A 374 -20.81 9.06 -18.07
CA ASP A 374 -20.95 8.13 -19.19
C ASP A 374 -19.94 6.97 -19.15
N PHE A 375 -19.64 6.49 -17.94
CA PHE A 375 -18.62 5.47 -17.67
C PHE A 375 -17.25 5.85 -18.23
N LEU A 376 -16.83 7.11 -18.03
CA LEU A 376 -15.58 7.67 -18.51
C LEU A 376 -15.50 7.70 -20.05
N GLU A 377 -16.64 8.05 -20.66
CA GLU A 377 -16.90 8.12 -22.11
C GLU A 377 -16.95 6.75 -22.83
N TYR A 378 -17.14 5.65 -22.08
CA TYR A 378 -17.32 4.32 -22.66
C TYR A 378 -18.79 3.93 -22.85
N GLY A 379 -19.74 4.77 -22.48
CA GLY A 379 -21.18 4.58 -22.71
C GLY A 379 -21.86 3.57 -21.79
N SER A 380 -21.10 2.61 -21.23
CA SER A 380 -21.63 1.60 -20.30
C SER A 380 -20.53 0.98 -19.44
N TYR A 381 -20.90 0.49 -18.26
CA TYR A 381 -19.99 -0.27 -17.39
C TYR A 381 -19.35 -1.45 -18.12
N LYS A 382 -20.14 -2.22 -18.89
CA LYS A 382 -19.64 -3.38 -19.65
C LYS A 382 -18.59 -2.99 -20.69
N ALA A 383 -18.78 -1.86 -21.37
CA ALA A 383 -17.82 -1.37 -22.35
C ALA A 383 -16.53 -0.89 -21.68
N LEU A 384 -16.63 -0.19 -20.54
CA LEU A 384 -15.47 0.21 -19.73
C LEU A 384 -14.67 -1.01 -19.27
N ILE A 385 -15.31 -2.02 -18.66
CA ILE A 385 -14.61 -3.24 -18.20
C ILE A 385 -13.96 -3.99 -19.37
N LYS A 386 -14.62 -4.05 -20.53
CA LYS A 386 -14.05 -4.66 -21.73
C LYS A 386 -12.78 -3.91 -22.17
N ALA A 387 -12.80 -2.58 -22.16
CA ALA A 387 -11.63 -1.77 -22.51
C ALA A 387 -10.50 -1.92 -21.48
N VAL A 388 -10.81 -1.83 -20.19
CA VAL A 388 -9.86 -2.07 -19.10
C VAL A 388 -9.20 -3.43 -19.23
N THR A 389 -9.99 -4.50 -19.44
CA THR A 389 -9.47 -5.86 -19.61
C THR A 389 -8.53 -5.97 -20.82
N ALA A 390 -8.87 -5.30 -21.93
CA ALA A 390 -8.04 -5.31 -23.13
C ALA A 390 -6.71 -4.56 -22.95
N GLU A 391 -6.65 -3.58 -22.04
CA GLU A 391 -5.47 -2.77 -21.75
C GLU A 391 -4.56 -3.38 -20.66
N LEU A 392 -4.93 -4.49 -20.01
CA LEU A 392 -4.17 -5.03 -18.88
C LEU A 392 -2.73 -5.47 -19.22
N GLU A 393 -2.50 -6.05 -20.40
CA GLU A 393 -1.14 -6.44 -20.82
C GLU A 393 -0.25 -5.21 -21.01
N ASP A 394 -0.77 -4.19 -21.70
CA ASP A 394 -0.06 -2.93 -21.93
C ASP A 394 0.18 -2.17 -20.61
N PHE A 395 -0.80 -2.17 -19.70
CA PHE A 395 -0.65 -1.55 -18.39
C PHE A 395 0.38 -2.28 -17.52
N ALA A 396 0.39 -3.61 -17.55
CA ALA A 396 1.42 -4.40 -16.87
C ALA A 396 2.83 -4.10 -17.43
N LEU A 397 2.99 -4.03 -18.76
CA LEU A 397 4.24 -3.61 -19.40
C LEU A 397 4.65 -2.20 -18.96
N MET A 398 3.71 -1.25 -18.95
CA MET A 398 3.95 0.10 -18.48
C MET A 398 4.45 0.09 -17.02
N LEU A 399 3.82 -0.67 -16.13
CA LEU A 399 4.24 -0.80 -14.73
C LEU A 399 5.63 -1.44 -14.60
N LEU A 400 5.95 -2.47 -15.39
CA LEU A 400 7.28 -3.12 -15.39
C LEU A 400 8.39 -2.18 -15.89
N GLN A 401 8.06 -1.31 -16.84
CA GLN A 401 9.00 -0.35 -17.44
C GLN A 401 9.11 0.94 -16.64
N TYR A 402 8.15 1.22 -15.75
CA TYR A 402 8.08 2.49 -15.03
C TYR A 402 9.35 2.77 -14.21
N PRO A 403 9.93 3.98 -14.29
CA PRO A 403 11.10 4.36 -13.51
C PRO A 403 10.70 4.67 -12.06
N VAL A 404 10.72 3.63 -11.23
CA VAL A 404 10.27 3.71 -9.84
C VAL A 404 11.15 4.63 -8.99
N ASP A 405 10.51 5.56 -8.30
CA ASP A 405 11.05 6.30 -7.17
C ASP A 405 10.66 5.56 -5.86
N VAL A 406 11.62 4.85 -5.29
CA VAL A 406 11.41 4.05 -4.07
C VAL A 406 11.08 4.92 -2.87
N LYS A 407 11.67 6.11 -2.77
CA LYS A 407 11.37 7.04 -1.67
C LYS A 407 9.92 7.49 -1.77
N MET A 408 9.42 7.79 -2.96
CA MET A 408 8.02 8.13 -3.19
C MET A 408 7.08 6.97 -2.85
N ALA A 409 7.40 5.74 -3.28
CA ALA A 409 6.57 4.56 -3.02
C ALA A 409 6.52 4.16 -1.53
N THR A 410 7.53 4.53 -0.75
CA THR A 410 7.65 4.20 0.69
C THR A 410 7.38 5.37 1.63
N THR A 411 7.04 6.55 1.08
CA THR A 411 6.69 7.75 1.85
C THR A 411 5.23 8.11 1.63
N ALA A 412 4.46 8.18 2.72
CA ALA A 412 3.07 8.62 2.65
C ALA A 412 2.97 10.09 2.24
N MET A 413 2.09 10.39 1.28
CA MET A 413 1.81 11.77 0.91
C MET A 413 1.11 12.50 2.05
N ASN A 414 1.44 13.78 2.21
CA ASN A 414 0.71 14.67 3.09
C ASN A 414 -0.30 15.45 2.25
N THR A 415 -1.52 14.92 2.16
CA THR A 415 -2.60 15.47 1.32
C THR A 415 -3.56 16.33 2.15
N PRO A 416 -4.24 17.33 1.57
CA PRO A 416 -5.29 18.09 2.26
C PRO A 416 -6.39 17.19 2.85
N GLU A 417 -6.72 16.09 2.19
CA GLU A 417 -7.68 15.08 2.66
C GLU A 417 -7.21 14.41 3.94
N LYS A 418 -5.92 14.07 4.00
CA LYS A 418 -5.28 13.53 5.20
C LYS A 418 -5.25 14.56 6.32
N GLU A 419 -4.89 15.80 6.02
CA GLU A 419 -4.92 16.91 6.98
C GLU A 419 -6.33 17.17 7.50
N ALA A 420 -7.35 17.06 6.66
CA ALA A 420 -8.75 17.19 7.07
C ALA A 420 -9.17 16.07 8.04
N LEU A 421 -8.72 14.83 7.82
CA LEU A 421 -9.00 13.71 8.73
C LEU A 421 -8.23 13.79 10.06
N VAL A 422 -6.96 14.21 10.03
CA VAL A 422 -6.20 14.55 11.24
C VAL A 422 -6.86 15.71 11.97
N GLY A 423 -7.32 16.71 11.21
CA GLY A 423 -8.07 17.87 11.65
C GLY A 423 -9.33 17.45 12.40
N VAL A 424 -10.21 16.62 11.86
CA VAL A 424 -11.45 16.22 12.56
C VAL A 424 -11.19 15.57 13.94
N SER A 425 -10.12 14.79 14.10
CA SER A 425 -9.75 14.17 15.39
C SER A 425 -9.09 15.15 16.37
N SER A 426 -8.08 15.90 15.92
CA SER A 426 -7.33 16.85 16.75
C SER A 426 -8.10 18.16 17.01
N ASN A 427 -8.94 18.59 16.06
CA ASN A 427 -9.66 19.86 16.09
C ASN A 427 -10.85 19.83 17.05
N ARG A 428 -11.49 18.69 17.34
CA ARG A 428 -12.51 18.63 18.41
C ARG A 428 -11.90 18.89 19.79
N PHE A 429 -10.76 18.26 20.10
CA PHE A 429 -10.06 18.48 21.37
C PHE A 429 -9.43 19.87 21.44
N LYS A 430 -8.88 20.36 20.31
CA LYS A 430 -8.30 21.71 20.22
C LYS A 430 -9.37 22.81 20.30
N SER A 431 -10.50 22.65 19.60
CA SER A 431 -11.64 23.58 19.66
C SER A 431 -12.26 23.58 21.04
N PHE A 432 -12.47 22.40 21.64
CA PHE A 432 -12.94 22.29 23.01
C PHE A 432 -11.96 22.93 24.02
N SER A 433 -10.66 22.64 23.90
CA SER A 433 -9.60 23.24 24.72
C SER A 433 -9.60 24.77 24.60
N ASN A 434 -9.67 25.31 23.38
CA ASN A 434 -9.71 26.74 23.13
C ASN A 434 -11.00 27.39 23.67
N ALA A 435 -12.16 26.74 23.49
CA ALA A 435 -13.43 27.25 24.00
C ALA A 435 -13.46 27.29 25.54
N VAL A 436 -12.93 26.25 26.16
CA VAL A 436 -12.76 26.17 27.62
C VAL A 436 -11.82 27.26 28.14
N LYS A 437 -10.62 27.37 27.56
CA LYS A 437 -9.61 28.35 28.00
C LYS A 437 -10.05 29.79 27.73
N GLY A 438 -10.67 30.02 26.58
CA GLY A 438 -11.19 31.32 26.16
C GLY A 438 -12.50 31.71 26.82
N ARG A 439 -13.07 30.87 27.71
CA ARG A 439 -14.37 31.08 28.37
C ARG A 439 -15.49 31.39 27.37
N ASN A 440 -15.41 30.79 26.19
CA ASN A 440 -16.38 30.99 25.13
C ASN A 440 -17.65 30.21 25.47
N ILE A 441 -18.57 30.84 26.20
CA ILE A 441 -19.82 30.19 26.61
C ILE A 441 -20.76 29.93 25.42
N GLU A 442 -20.69 30.77 24.38
CA GLU A 442 -21.51 30.63 23.17
C GLU A 442 -21.25 29.30 22.45
N PHE A 443 -20.03 28.78 22.56
CA PHE A 443 -19.64 27.46 22.05
C PHE A 443 -20.44 26.29 22.68
N PHE A 444 -21.01 26.49 23.86
CA PHE A 444 -21.70 25.44 24.63
C PHE A 444 -23.23 25.57 24.60
N THR A 445 -23.78 26.45 23.78
CA THR A 445 -25.23 26.76 23.72
C THR A 445 -26.10 25.53 23.43
N ASP A 446 -25.60 24.55 22.68
CA ASP A 446 -26.27 23.26 22.46
C ASP A 446 -26.59 22.49 23.76
N LEU A 447 -25.88 22.77 24.87
CA LEU A 447 -26.15 22.18 26.18
C LEU A 447 -27.34 22.83 26.89
N GLN A 448 -27.63 24.10 26.57
CA GLN A 448 -28.70 24.87 27.18
C GLN A 448 -30.08 24.36 26.76
N ASP A 449 -30.21 23.95 25.49
CA ASP A 449 -31.46 23.48 24.90
C ASP A 449 -31.82 22.04 25.26
N ASP A 450 -30.88 21.29 25.84
CA ASP A 450 -31.09 19.91 26.29
C ASP A 450 -31.34 19.87 27.81
N LEU A 451 -32.56 19.48 28.21
CA LEU A 451 -32.98 19.40 29.62
C LEU A 451 -32.05 18.54 30.49
N ALA A 452 -31.40 17.52 29.93
CA ALA A 452 -30.46 16.67 30.68
C ALA A 452 -29.10 17.33 30.89
N TYR A 453 -28.75 18.34 30.08
CA TYR A 453 -27.44 18.99 30.09
C TYR A 453 -27.47 20.49 30.46
N ALA A 454 -28.63 21.11 30.51
CA ALA A 454 -28.83 22.48 30.96
C ALA A 454 -28.23 22.77 32.36
N PRO A 455 -28.29 21.83 33.34
CA PRO A 455 -27.60 22.02 34.62
C PRO A 455 -26.06 22.13 34.48
N TYR A 456 -25.46 21.38 33.55
CA TYR A 456 -24.02 21.44 33.30
C TYR A 456 -23.61 22.70 32.54
N TYR A 457 -24.49 23.24 31.70
CA TYR A 457 -24.28 24.56 31.09
C TYR A 457 -24.24 25.66 32.17
N ALA A 458 -25.20 25.66 33.09
CA ALA A 458 -25.22 26.60 34.21
C ALA A 458 -24.01 26.42 35.16
N GLU A 459 -23.59 25.17 35.41
CA GLU A 459 -22.39 24.85 36.18
C GLU A 459 -21.12 25.38 35.49
N LEU A 460 -21.06 25.30 34.15
CA LEU A 460 -19.93 25.81 33.36
C LEU A 460 -19.84 27.34 33.43
N GLU A 461 -20.96 28.05 33.33
CA GLU A 461 -21.00 29.50 33.54
C GLU A 461 -20.51 29.88 34.95
N GLU A 462 -20.96 29.16 35.97
CA GLU A 462 -20.54 29.40 37.34
C GLU A 462 -19.04 29.14 37.53
N CYS A 463 -18.51 28.08 36.92
CA CYS A 463 -17.08 27.78 36.84
C CYS A 463 -16.27 28.93 36.21
N TYR A 464 -16.76 29.50 35.10
CA TYR A 464 -16.13 30.65 34.45
C TYR A 464 -16.17 31.90 35.32
N ARG A 465 -17.28 32.17 36.03
CA ARG A 465 -17.35 33.28 37.00
C ARG A 465 -16.39 33.09 38.18
N LYS A 466 -16.15 31.85 38.60
CA LYS A 466 -15.27 31.49 39.74
C LYS A 466 -13.81 31.26 39.34
N ASN A 467 -13.45 31.44 38.08
CA ASN A 467 -12.12 31.16 37.51
C ASN A 467 -11.61 29.74 37.82
N ARG A 468 -12.52 28.77 37.94
CA ARG A 468 -12.19 27.38 38.28
C ARG A 468 -13.04 26.41 37.51
N LEU A 469 -12.42 25.35 37.00
CA LEU A 469 -13.09 24.38 36.14
C LEU A 469 -12.95 22.95 36.64
N SER A 470 -14.08 22.25 36.81
CA SER A 470 -14.09 20.84 37.22
C SER A 470 -13.70 19.90 36.08
N ARG A 471 -12.82 18.95 36.40
CA ARG A 471 -12.46 17.84 35.49
C ARG A 471 -13.66 16.94 35.18
N LYS A 472 -14.53 16.67 36.17
CA LYS A 472 -15.77 15.90 35.95
C LYS A 472 -16.72 16.65 35.02
N LEU A 473 -16.83 17.97 35.17
CA LEU A 473 -17.64 18.80 34.29
C LEU A 473 -17.11 18.78 32.85
N LEU A 474 -15.80 18.93 32.66
CA LEU A 474 -15.15 18.81 31.34
C LEU A 474 -15.51 17.52 30.63
N LYS A 475 -15.46 16.38 31.34
CA LYS A 475 -15.83 15.08 30.79
C LYS A 475 -17.28 15.04 30.33
N ARG A 476 -18.21 15.56 31.13
CA ARG A 476 -19.65 15.55 30.84
C ARG A 476 -20.00 16.44 29.64
N VAL A 477 -19.45 17.66 29.63
CA VAL A 477 -19.63 18.65 28.56
C VAL A 477 -19.03 18.12 27.25
N PHE A 478 -17.80 17.58 27.29
CA PHE A 478 -17.17 16.96 26.12
C PHE A 478 -17.98 15.77 25.60
N GLY A 479 -18.46 14.91 26.51
CA GLY A 479 -19.24 13.72 26.19
C GLY A 479 -20.50 14.04 25.39
N LYS A 480 -21.18 15.13 25.72
CA LYS A 480 -22.35 15.61 24.99
C LYS A 480 -22.01 16.15 23.61
N LEU A 481 -20.96 16.96 23.50
CA LEU A 481 -20.60 17.61 22.23
C LEU A 481 -19.97 16.63 21.22
N TYR A 482 -19.19 15.65 21.70
CA TYR A 482 -18.31 14.85 20.84
C TYR A 482 -18.39 13.34 21.05
N GLY A 483 -19.27 12.88 21.94
CA GLY A 483 -19.43 11.47 22.31
C GLY A 483 -18.66 11.07 23.57
N GLU A 484 -19.12 10.00 24.21
CA GLU A 484 -18.60 9.51 25.48
C GLU A 484 -17.09 9.17 25.43
N ILE A 485 -16.37 9.59 26.47
CA ILE A 485 -14.93 9.34 26.65
C ILE A 485 -14.61 9.14 28.13
N THR A 486 -13.58 8.35 28.45
CA THR A 486 -13.10 8.23 29.83
C THR A 486 -12.41 9.53 30.27
N THR A 487 -12.48 9.85 31.57
CA THR A 487 -11.79 11.05 32.10
C THR A 487 -10.30 11.03 31.80
N ASN A 488 -9.65 9.87 31.96
CA ASN A 488 -8.21 9.73 31.72
C ASN A 488 -7.85 9.95 30.25
N ALA A 489 -8.62 9.37 29.31
CA ALA A 489 -8.37 9.55 27.88
C ALA A 489 -8.60 11.00 27.45
N LEU A 490 -9.65 11.67 27.95
CA LEU A 490 -9.87 13.09 27.68
C LEU A 490 -8.70 13.94 28.19
N MET A 491 -8.26 13.72 29.43
CA MET A 491 -7.16 14.48 30.02
C MET A 491 -5.81 14.21 29.35
N GLU A 492 -5.58 13.01 28.81
CA GLU A 492 -4.40 12.70 28.00
C GLU A 492 -4.38 13.55 26.72
N GLN A 493 -5.51 13.61 26.00
CA GLN A 493 -5.64 14.41 24.78
C GLN A 493 -5.52 15.91 25.05
N LEU A 494 -6.16 16.41 26.12
CA LEU A 494 -6.10 17.84 26.47
C LEU A 494 -4.68 18.25 26.93
N ARG A 495 -3.96 17.40 27.67
CA ARG A 495 -2.56 17.65 28.05
C ARG A 495 -1.60 17.61 26.87
N ALA A 496 -1.86 16.78 25.87
CA ALA A 496 -1.08 16.79 24.63
C ALA A 496 -1.22 18.11 23.86
N ILE A 497 -2.34 18.84 24.04
CA ILE A 497 -2.60 20.14 23.43
C ILE A 497 -2.02 21.28 24.27
N ASP A 498 -2.26 21.26 25.59
CA ASP A 498 -1.72 22.24 26.53
C ASP A 498 -1.26 21.54 27.82
N PRO A 499 0.03 21.17 27.91
CA PRO A 499 0.56 20.40 29.02
C PRO A 499 0.72 21.21 30.31
N ILE A 500 0.55 22.53 30.27
CA ILE A 500 0.64 23.43 31.43
C ILE A 500 -0.75 23.63 32.00
N PHE A 501 -1.72 24.01 31.16
CA PHE A 501 -3.07 24.35 31.61
C PHE A 501 -3.84 23.14 32.17
N PHE A 502 -3.75 21.99 31.49
CA PHE A 502 -4.45 20.75 31.90
C PHE A 502 -3.61 19.84 32.81
N ASN A 503 -2.56 20.40 33.42
CA ASN A 503 -1.72 19.65 34.34
C ASN A 503 -2.35 19.58 35.73
N GLU A 504 -2.56 18.36 36.23
CA GLU A 504 -3.15 18.15 37.54
C GLU A 504 -2.20 18.55 38.69
N GLU A 505 -0.89 18.51 38.47
CA GLU A 505 0.13 18.88 39.46
C GLU A 505 0.48 20.37 39.40
N LEU A 506 0.49 20.97 38.20
CA LEU A 506 0.91 22.37 38.01
C LEU A 506 -0.25 23.38 38.08
N ASN A 507 -1.45 23.02 37.63
CA ASN A 507 -2.57 23.96 37.47
C ASN A 507 -3.91 23.44 37.97
N SER A 508 -3.92 22.61 39.02
CA SER A 508 -5.17 22.14 39.61
C SER A 508 -5.13 22.03 41.13
N ALA A 509 -6.31 22.04 41.77
CA ALA A 509 -6.47 21.74 43.18
C ALA A 509 -7.43 20.55 43.34
N LYS A 510 -7.04 19.58 44.17
CA LYS A 510 -7.88 18.41 44.48
C LYS A 510 -8.92 18.79 45.53
N THR A 511 -10.17 18.45 45.25
CA THR A 511 -11.31 18.65 46.16
C THR A 511 -11.43 17.51 47.15
N SER A 512 -12.13 17.74 48.27
CA SER A 512 -12.44 16.73 49.29
C SER A 512 -13.19 15.51 48.72
N GLY A 513 -13.88 15.66 47.59
CA GLY A 513 -14.57 14.59 46.85
C GLY A 513 -13.74 13.94 45.73
N GLY A 514 -12.42 14.16 45.71
CA GLY A 514 -11.47 13.52 44.78
C GLY A 514 -11.49 14.04 43.34
N ASP A 515 -12.19 15.14 43.06
CA ASP A 515 -12.16 15.81 41.76
C ASP A 515 -11.06 16.87 41.68
N PHE A 516 -10.59 17.19 40.47
CA PHE A 516 -9.61 18.24 40.24
C PHE A 516 -10.28 19.49 39.66
N LEU A 517 -9.93 20.64 40.22
CA LEU A 517 -10.36 21.96 39.79
C LEU A 517 -9.19 22.70 39.15
N PHE A 518 -9.24 22.91 37.84
CA PHE A 518 -8.25 23.70 37.10
C PHE A 518 -8.48 25.19 37.31
N LYS A 519 -7.40 25.98 37.45
CA LYS A 519 -7.51 27.45 37.50
C LYS A 519 -7.53 28.02 36.08
N LEU A 520 -8.46 28.94 35.82
CA LEU A 520 -8.61 29.59 34.50
C LEU A 520 -7.75 30.84 34.34
N ASP A 521 -7.24 31.41 35.45
CA ASP A 521 -6.24 32.47 35.43
C ASP A 521 -4.86 31.85 35.70
N SER A 522 -4.13 31.56 34.63
CA SER A 522 -2.68 31.54 34.69
C SER A 522 -2.18 32.76 33.94
N GLU A 523 -1.98 33.87 34.63
CA GLU A 523 -0.79 34.65 34.29
C GLU A 523 0.38 33.68 34.42
N CYS A 524 1.14 33.54 33.34
CA CYS A 524 2.41 32.84 33.37
C CYS A 524 3.26 33.55 34.43
N ASN A 525 3.44 32.95 35.60
CA ASN A 525 4.42 33.43 36.56
C ASN A 525 5.80 33.17 35.93
N ASP A 526 6.38 34.20 35.31
CA ASP A 526 7.76 34.25 34.80
C ASP A 526 8.82 34.12 35.92
N SER A 527 8.46 33.67 37.12
CA SER A 527 9.36 33.49 38.25
C SER A 527 10.05 32.12 38.32
N TYR A 528 9.74 31.18 37.42
CA TYR A 528 10.46 29.89 37.33
C TYR A 528 11.65 29.89 36.35
N LEU A 529 11.92 31.01 35.66
CA LEU A 529 13.10 31.18 34.80
C LEU A 529 14.29 31.85 35.50
N SER A 530 14.18 32.19 36.78
CA SER A 530 15.25 32.91 37.51
C SER A 530 15.61 32.27 38.86
N SER A 531 16.11 31.04 38.86
CA SER A 531 17.14 30.65 39.84
C SER A 531 17.78 29.30 39.48
N ASN A 532 19.10 29.36 39.33
CA ASN A 532 20.10 28.28 39.38
C ASN A 532 20.56 27.64 38.06
N THR A 533 21.62 28.29 37.55
CA THR A 533 22.97 27.74 37.26
C THR A 533 23.30 27.10 35.90
N THR A 534 23.82 27.97 35.01
CA THR A 534 25.14 27.92 34.31
C THR A 534 25.49 26.78 33.33
N LEU A 535 25.36 27.12 32.02
CA LEU A 535 26.40 27.18 30.94
C LEU A 535 27.27 25.94 30.59
N PRO A 536 27.66 25.73 29.31
CA PRO A 536 28.05 26.78 28.36
C PRO A 536 27.35 26.80 26.99
N ILE A 537 27.14 28.04 26.56
CA ILE A 537 26.98 28.49 25.19
C ILE A 537 28.35 28.42 24.50
N ALA A 538 28.41 27.83 23.32
CA ALA A 538 29.40 28.19 22.31
C ALA A 538 28.69 28.95 21.19
N VAL A 539 29.29 30.09 20.83
CA VAL A 539 28.78 31.19 20.03
C VAL A 539 29.20 31.03 18.56
N ASN A 540 28.33 31.46 17.65
CA ASN A 540 28.52 31.86 16.25
C ASN A 540 28.99 30.82 15.21
N ASN A 541 28.17 30.60 14.19
CA ASN A 541 28.36 31.29 12.90
C ASN A 541 27.13 31.17 12.00
N THR A 542 26.66 32.32 11.55
CA THR A 542 25.84 32.53 10.35
C THR A 542 26.46 31.81 9.15
N ILE A 543 25.70 30.97 8.47
CA ILE A 543 26.03 30.51 7.12
C ILE A 543 24.83 30.81 6.23
N GLU A 544 25.10 31.69 5.26
CA GLU A 544 24.24 32.08 4.16
C GLU A 544 23.86 30.85 3.32
N VAL A 545 22.63 30.88 2.81
CA VAL A 545 22.09 29.89 1.86
C VAL A 545 22.74 30.13 0.48
N PRO A 546 23.48 29.18 -0.11
CA PRO A 546 23.93 29.31 -1.49
C PRO A 546 22.84 28.79 -2.44
N THR A 547 22.48 29.63 -3.40
CA THR A 547 21.66 29.29 -4.57
C THR A 547 22.40 28.36 -5.53
N PHE A 548 21.66 27.45 -6.16
CA PHE A 548 22.12 26.35 -7.03
C PHE A 548 22.59 26.79 -8.44
N GLU A 549 23.28 27.92 -8.53
CA GLU A 549 23.94 28.38 -9.77
C GLU A 549 25.40 28.65 -9.44
N ASN A 550 26.29 27.66 -9.69
CA ASN A 550 27.73 27.81 -9.99
C ASN A 550 28.50 26.49 -9.80
N ILE A 551 28.25 25.47 -10.63
CA ILE A 551 29.24 24.42 -10.92
C ILE A 551 29.18 24.09 -12.42
N VAL A 552 29.46 25.06 -13.28
CA VAL A 552 30.06 24.82 -14.60
C VAL A 552 30.88 26.06 -14.95
N LYS A 553 32.21 25.99 -14.78
CA LYS A 553 33.12 26.83 -15.58
C LYS A 553 33.58 25.98 -16.79
N PRO A 554 33.66 26.58 -17.98
CA PRO A 554 33.96 25.86 -19.21
C PRO A 554 35.44 25.47 -19.25
N ILE A 555 35.73 24.20 -19.46
CA ILE A 555 37.08 23.77 -19.85
C ILE A 555 37.22 24.10 -21.34
N HIS A 556 38.17 24.97 -21.63
CA HIS A 556 38.57 25.39 -22.97
C HIS A 556 39.27 24.22 -23.70
N PRO A 557 39.06 24.05 -25.02
CA PRO A 557 39.67 22.95 -25.78
C PRO A 557 41.13 23.26 -26.12
N SER A 558 42.06 22.44 -25.62
CA SER A 558 43.41 22.32 -26.18
C SER A 558 44.20 21.16 -25.58
N LEU A 559 44.85 20.38 -26.47
CA LEU A 559 45.91 19.36 -26.27
C LEU A 559 45.36 17.95 -26.02
N VAL A 560 45.30 16.99 -26.96
CA VAL A 560 46.25 16.49 -27.99
C VAL A 560 47.60 16.05 -27.39
N SER A 561 47.92 14.77 -27.63
CA SER A 561 49.10 13.98 -27.20
C SER A 561 49.10 13.60 -25.71
N LEU A 562 49.22 12.34 -25.29
CA LEU A 562 49.91 11.15 -25.81
C LEU A 562 49.11 9.88 -25.48
#